data_AF-A0A9W3CDV5-F1
#
_entry.id   AF-A0A9W3CDV5-F1
#
_cell.length_a   1.000
_cell.length_b   1.000
_cell.length_c   1.000
_cell.angle_alpha   90.00
_cell.angle_beta   90.00
_cell.angle_gamma   90.00
#
_symmetry.space_group_name_H-M   'P 1'
#
loop_
_entity.id
_entity.type
_entity.pdbx_description
1 polymer ?
#
loop_
_entity_poly.entity_id
_entity_poly.type
_entity_poly.pdbx_seq_one_letter_code
_entity_poly.pdbx_strand_id
1 'polypeptide(L)'
;MGGNDAKTAKIAVWWDMFDCPVPEGIDARKVRPSLEGAFKELGYTGPVSITAYGDQKQTPEHLLRALSSTGVAVVHTRSGCTCALMYKDMVAWREDNPPPAKMMIISNQVLDVFNWDLARLQQRTSYDIYLAYSVQPRAALFVRTRHEWLWDKIILTNTSNASESSSAAAKSKFYCKSCSLDRQSLKSFRKHLSTKKHAKQEILRPDDSQLQSVTSKWGKNYAATPEFATAKIHVWWDMYDCPIPDGYDARRIRPSLEGAFKELGYSGPVSITAYGDHKKTPQHHLQALSSTGIDVAHATLEVVNGRISDDIDEWEYNNPTAPATMMIISDEADYAFSDFLPHLLQENKYNLFLAYSFRPREMSVLVTSAEWLWDSLLAVSETRRHDLLRKCSGSSIERVGESTGMFYCKVCYSDFKLLDEFMKHLSSKKHALNCKRITDHIESSENLQLYWEEKHHFPESKRFKKAP
;
A
#
# COMPACT_ATOMS: atom_id res chain seq x y z
N MET A 1 -18.31 -14.69 -18.37
CA MET A 1 -17.44 -15.67 -19.05
C MET A 1 -16.10 -15.93 -18.35
N GLY A 2 -15.66 -15.18 -17.32
CA GLY A 2 -14.28 -15.25 -16.78
C GLY A 2 -13.95 -16.33 -15.73
N GLY A 3 -14.86 -17.22 -15.36
CA GLY A 3 -14.61 -18.20 -14.28
C GLY A 3 -13.68 -19.37 -14.65
N ASN A 4 -13.67 -19.77 -15.93
CA ASN A 4 -12.88 -20.93 -16.38
C ASN A 4 -11.42 -20.52 -16.69
N ASP A 5 -11.23 -19.33 -17.27
CA ASP A 5 -9.90 -18.79 -17.61
C ASP A 5 -9.07 -18.48 -16.36
N ALA A 6 -9.72 -18.05 -15.26
CA ALA A 6 -9.04 -17.86 -13.99
C ALA A 6 -8.54 -19.20 -13.39
N LYS A 7 -9.29 -20.30 -13.56
CA LYS A 7 -8.91 -21.61 -13.00
C LYS A 7 -7.74 -22.26 -13.74
N THR A 8 -7.62 -22.00 -15.03
CA THR A 8 -6.58 -22.58 -15.91
C THR A 8 -5.37 -21.67 -16.11
N ALA A 9 -5.38 -20.47 -15.51
CA ALA A 9 -4.29 -19.50 -15.61
C ALA A 9 -2.95 -20.03 -15.05
N LYS A 10 -1.84 -19.53 -15.60
CA LYS A 10 -0.48 -19.90 -15.18
C LYS A 10 -0.24 -19.57 -13.71
N ILE A 11 0.47 -20.47 -13.03
CA ILE A 11 0.90 -20.31 -11.64
C ILE A 11 2.43 -20.32 -11.60
N ALA A 12 3.03 -19.26 -11.08
CA ALA A 12 4.47 -19.20 -10.85
C ALA A 12 4.78 -19.28 -9.35
N VAL A 13 5.72 -20.14 -8.98
CA VAL A 13 6.16 -20.39 -7.61
C VAL A 13 7.64 -20.06 -7.50
N TRP A 14 7.97 -19.11 -6.61
CA TRP A 14 9.34 -18.78 -6.23
C TRP A 14 9.60 -19.29 -4.83
N TRP A 15 10.60 -20.16 -4.69
CA TRP A 15 10.86 -20.87 -3.45
C TRP A 15 12.27 -20.63 -2.94
N ASP A 16 12.38 -20.02 -1.76
CA ASP A 16 13.61 -19.93 -1.00
C ASP A 16 13.85 -21.24 -0.23
N MET A 17 14.81 -22.04 -0.70
CA MET A 17 15.14 -23.33 -0.09
C MET A 17 15.87 -23.19 1.25
N PHE A 18 16.40 -22.01 1.57
CA PHE A 18 17.08 -21.78 2.84
C PHE A 18 16.06 -21.51 3.95
N ASP A 19 15.08 -20.64 3.68
CA ASP A 19 14.02 -20.32 4.65
C ASP A 19 13.02 -21.48 4.82
N CYS A 20 12.71 -22.18 3.72
CA CYS A 20 11.73 -23.25 3.67
C CYS A 20 12.38 -24.53 3.09
N PRO A 21 13.32 -25.18 3.80
CA PRO A 21 14.02 -26.36 3.29
C PRO A 21 13.09 -27.57 3.18
N VAL A 22 13.44 -28.54 2.34
CA VAL A 22 12.75 -29.84 2.36
C VAL A 22 13.00 -30.49 3.73
N PRO A 23 11.95 -30.86 4.51
CA PRO A 23 12.15 -31.45 5.83
C PRO A 23 12.96 -32.76 5.77
N GLU A 24 13.69 -33.05 6.84
CA GLU A 24 14.50 -34.26 6.93
C GLU A 24 13.63 -35.52 6.77
N GLY A 25 14.15 -36.49 6.02
CA GLY A 25 13.42 -37.74 5.71
C GLY A 25 12.35 -37.63 4.62
N ILE A 26 12.07 -36.44 4.09
CA ILE A 26 11.12 -36.26 2.99
C ILE A 26 11.82 -36.31 1.63
N ASP A 27 11.30 -37.13 0.72
CA ASP A 27 11.75 -37.16 -0.67
C ASP A 27 11.34 -35.85 -1.39
N ALA A 28 12.33 -35.09 -1.87
CA ALA A 28 12.09 -33.83 -2.56
C ALA A 28 11.28 -33.97 -3.86
N ARG A 29 11.13 -35.18 -4.41
CA ARG A 29 10.19 -35.45 -5.52
C ARG A 29 8.74 -35.17 -5.15
N LYS A 30 8.41 -35.09 -3.86
CA LYS A 30 7.06 -34.76 -3.39
C LYS A 30 6.73 -33.27 -3.46
N VAL A 31 7.72 -32.38 -3.55
CA VAL A 31 7.48 -30.92 -3.53
C VAL A 31 6.53 -30.48 -4.62
N ARG A 32 6.79 -30.83 -5.89
CA ARG A 32 5.91 -30.44 -7.00
C ARG A 32 4.49 -31.01 -6.84
N PRO A 33 4.29 -32.32 -6.67
CA PRO A 33 2.96 -32.90 -6.46
C PRO A 33 2.21 -32.27 -5.27
N SER A 34 2.90 -31.97 -4.17
CA SER A 34 2.28 -31.33 -3.02
C SER A 34 1.77 -29.92 -3.33
N LEU A 35 2.57 -29.10 -4.03
CA LEU A 35 2.18 -27.76 -4.45
C LEU A 35 1.04 -27.79 -5.47
N GLU A 36 1.15 -28.65 -6.49
CA GLU A 36 0.08 -28.83 -7.49
C GLU A 36 -1.22 -29.34 -6.85
N GLY A 37 -1.12 -30.25 -5.88
CA GLY A 37 -2.25 -30.72 -5.08
C GLY A 37 -2.93 -29.60 -4.30
N ALA A 38 -2.16 -28.75 -3.61
CA ALA A 38 -2.71 -27.62 -2.85
C ALA A 38 -3.45 -26.62 -3.76
N PHE A 39 -2.91 -26.32 -4.95
CA PHE A 39 -3.63 -25.48 -5.92
C PHE A 39 -4.89 -26.15 -6.46
N LYS A 40 -4.85 -27.48 -6.67
CA LYS A 40 -6.01 -28.25 -7.11
C LYS A 40 -7.13 -28.28 -6.08
N GLU A 41 -6.81 -28.36 -4.78
CA GLU A 41 -7.79 -28.25 -3.68
C GLU A 41 -8.50 -26.90 -3.68
N LEU A 42 -7.80 -25.82 -4.06
CA LEU A 42 -8.39 -24.50 -4.29
C LEU A 42 -9.13 -24.39 -5.64
N GLY A 43 -9.19 -25.46 -6.43
CA GLY A 43 -9.89 -25.52 -7.70
C GLY A 43 -9.11 -25.02 -8.92
N TYR A 44 -7.80 -24.82 -8.78
CA TYR A 44 -6.94 -24.40 -9.89
C TYR A 44 -6.34 -25.60 -10.63
N THR A 45 -6.34 -25.53 -11.95
CA THR A 45 -5.87 -26.60 -12.84
C THR A 45 -4.85 -26.09 -13.87
N GLY A 46 -4.44 -24.83 -13.75
CA GLY A 46 -3.44 -24.22 -14.61
C GLY A 46 -2.02 -24.77 -14.40
N PRO A 47 -1.11 -24.53 -15.35
CA PRO A 47 0.25 -25.04 -15.28
C PRO A 47 1.06 -24.37 -14.16
N VAL A 48 1.74 -25.18 -13.34
CA VAL A 48 2.57 -24.72 -12.21
C VAL A 48 4.05 -24.73 -12.59
N SER A 49 4.67 -23.55 -12.60
CA SER A 49 6.11 -23.35 -12.79
C SER A 49 6.78 -23.12 -11.44
N ILE A 50 7.72 -23.99 -11.05
CA ILE A 50 8.39 -23.93 -9.74
C ILE A 50 9.88 -23.67 -9.93
N THR A 51 10.38 -22.64 -9.26
CA THR A 51 11.80 -22.29 -9.24
C THR A 51 12.31 -22.25 -7.81
N ALA A 52 13.28 -23.12 -7.51
CA ALA A 52 13.90 -23.28 -6.21
C ALA A 52 15.24 -22.54 -6.17
N TYR A 53 15.38 -21.57 -5.27
CA TYR A 53 16.55 -20.71 -5.12
C TYR A 53 17.32 -21.07 -3.85
N GLY A 54 18.63 -20.89 -3.88
CA GLY A 54 19.48 -21.07 -2.70
C GLY A 54 20.96 -21.22 -3.04
N ASP A 55 21.78 -21.32 -2.00
CA ASP A 55 23.19 -21.66 -2.16
C ASP A 55 23.36 -23.14 -2.50
N GLN A 56 23.25 -23.46 -3.79
CA GLN A 56 23.36 -24.83 -4.29
C GLN A 56 24.75 -25.44 -4.14
N LYS A 57 25.76 -24.71 -3.67
CA LYS A 57 27.02 -25.33 -3.21
C LYS A 57 26.78 -26.17 -1.95
N GLN A 58 25.86 -25.74 -1.09
CA GLN A 58 25.56 -26.38 0.20
C GLN A 58 24.45 -27.42 0.12
N THR A 59 23.56 -27.32 -0.87
CA THR A 59 22.48 -28.30 -1.05
C THR A 59 23.04 -29.69 -1.38
N PRO A 60 22.55 -30.79 -0.79
CA PRO A 60 22.91 -32.15 -1.20
C PRO A 60 22.58 -32.50 -2.65
N GLU A 61 23.42 -33.29 -3.33
CA GLU A 61 23.21 -33.66 -4.73
C GLU A 61 21.91 -34.46 -4.96
N HIS A 62 21.57 -35.36 -4.02
CA HIS A 62 20.37 -36.19 -4.14
C HIS A 62 19.09 -35.34 -4.12
N LEU A 63 19.03 -34.27 -3.31
CA LEU A 63 17.91 -33.33 -3.30
C LEU A 63 17.79 -32.58 -4.64
N LEU A 64 18.91 -32.08 -5.17
CA LEU A 64 18.88 -31.40 -6.49
C LEU A 64 18.43 -32.32 -7.62
N ARG A 65 18.86 -33.59 -7.58
CA ARG A 65 18.45 -34.60 -8.55
C ARG A 65 16.96 -34.89 -8.44
N ALA A 66 16.43 -35.04 -7.23
CA ALA A 66 15.02 -35.28 -6.96
C ALA A 66 14.15 -34.11 -7.45
N LEU A 67 14.50 -32.86 -7.12
CA LEU A 67 13.81 -31.66 -7.59
C LEU A 67 13.83 -31.58 -9.13
N SER A 68 15.00 -31.71 -9.74
CA SER A 68 15.17 -31.68 -11.20
C SER A 68 14.38 -32.79 -11.90
N SER A 69 14.28 -33.98 -11.33
CA SER A 69 13.54 -35.10 -11.93
C SER A 69 12.03 -34.85 -12.03
N THR A 70 11.50 -33.94 -11.20
CA THR A 70 10.10 -33.52 -11.26
C THR A 70 9.91 -32.23 -12.06
N GLY A 71 10.95 -31.69 -12.71
CA GLY A 71 10.81 -30.46 -13.49
C GLY A 71 10.83 -29.18 -12.64
N VAL A 72 11.28 -29.22 -11.38
CA VAL A 72 11.58 -28.00 -10.61
C VAL A 72 12.87 -27.37 -11.15
N ALA A 73 12.82 -26.09 -11.49
CA ALA A 73 14.02 -25.34 -11.88
C ALA A 73 14.87 -25.04 -10.65
N VAL A 74 16.19 -25.23 -10.75
CA VAL A 74 17.11 -25.03 -9.62
C VAL A 74 18.01 -23.84 -9.93
N VAL A 75 17.91 -22.80 -9.12
CA VAL A 75 18.68 -21.58 -9.23
C VAL A 75 19.70 -21.51 -8.10
N HIS A 76 20.95 -21.32 -8.47
CA HIS A 76 22.01 -20.95 -7.54
C HIS A 76 22.11 -19.45 -7.38
N THR A 77 21.96 -19.04 -6.12
CA THR A 77 22.18 -17.71 -5.59
C THR A 77 23.34 -17.76 -4.59
N ARG A 78 24.03 -16.63 -4.42
CA ARG A 78 24.93 -16.46 -3.28
C ARG A 78 24.09 -16.33 -2.01
N SER A 79 24.58 -16.89 -0.90
CA SER A 79 23.95 -16.72 0.42
C SER A 79 23.73 -15.24 0.73
N GLY A 80 22.54 -14.90 1.25
CA GLY A 80 22.12 -13.53 1.56
C GLY A 80 21.54 -12.73 0.40
N CYS A 81 21.48 -13.28 -0.83
CA CYS A 81 20.91 -12.60 -2.01
C CYS A 81 19.68 -13.32 -2.59
N THR A 82 19.25 -14.42 -1.98
CA THR A 82 18.21 -15.32 -2.54
C THR A 82 16.90 -14.58 -2.81
N CYS A 83 16.32 -13.93 -1.81
CA CYS A 83 15.04 -13.24 -1.94
C CYS A 83 15.12 -12.02 -2.88
N ALA A 84 16.22 -11.27 -2.89
CA ALA A 84 16.40 -10.15 -3.82
C ALA A 84 16.43 -10.62 -5.30
N LEU A 85 17.04 -11.77 -5.57
CA LEU A 85 17.07 -12.36 -6.91
C LEU A 85 15.73 -13.02 -7.29
N MET A 86 15.04 -13.64 -6.33
CA MET A 86 13.66 -14.10 -6.51
C MET A 86 12.74 -12.95 -6.88
N TYR A 87 12.84 -11.82 -6.17
CA TYR A 87 12.08 -10.61 -6.47
C TYR A 87 12.34 -10.09 -7.88
N LYS A 88 13.62 -9.99 -8.30
CA LYS A 88 13.97 -9.56 -9.67
C LYS A 88 13.33 -10.46 -10.73
N ASP A 89 13.36 -11.77 -10.53
CA ASP A 89 12.74 -12.72 -11.47
C ASP A 89 11.22 -12.64 -11.47
N MET A 90 10.61 -12.40 -10.31
CA MET A 90 9.16 -12.17 -10.18
C MET A 90 8.72 -10.91 -10.92
N VAL A 91 9.47 -9.80 -10.75
CA VAL A 91 9.19 -8.53 -11.44
C VAL A 91 9.30 -8.71 -12.96
N ALA A 92 10.34 -9.37 -13.46
CA ALA A 92 10.47 -9.65 -14.89
C ALA A 92 9.34 -10.57 -15.40
N TRP A 93 8.96 -11.59 -14.63
CA TRP A 93 7.91 -12.53 -15.04
C TRP A 93 6.52 -11.89 -15.16
N ARG A 94 6.17 -11.00 -14.23
CA ARG A 94 4.83 -10.38 -14.21
C ARG A 94 4.59 -9.39 -15.36
N GLU A 95 5.64 -8.89 -16.01
CA GLU A 95 5.52 -8.05 -17.21
C GLU A 95 4.89 -8.82 -18.39
N ASP A 96 5.28 -10.08 -18.56
CA ASP A 96 4.77 -10.96 -19.63
C ASP A 96 3.53 -11.77 -19.24
N ASN A 97 3.12 -11.71 -17.97
CA ASN A 97 2.05 -12.56 -17.42
C ASN A 97 1.08 -11.74 -16.55
N PRO A 98 0.27 -10.85 -17.13
CA PRO A 98 -0.75 -10.09 -16.38
C PRO A 98 -1.81 -11.00 -15.76
N PRO A 99 -2.64 -10.50 -14.81
CA PRO A 99 -3.80 -11.23 -14.31
C PRO A 99 -4.66 -11.79 -15.47
N PRO A 100 -5.22 -13.01 -15.37
CA PRO A 100 -5.48 -13.78 -14.15
C PRO A 100 -4.35 -14.74 -13.71
N ALA A 101 -3.12 -14.52 -14.17
CA ALA A 101 -1.95 -15.26 -13.72
C ALA A 101 -1.78 -15.18 -12.18
N LYS A 102 -1.09 -16.18 -11.60
CA LYS A 102 -1.00 -16.38 -10.15
C LYS A 102 0.43 -16.48 -9.69
N MET A 103 0.66 -16.00 -8.47
CA MET A 103 1.99 -15.93 -7.88
C MET A 103 1.99 -16.59 -6.50
N MET A 104 2.98 -17.43 -6.24
CA MET A 104 3.23 -17.99 -4.92
C MET A 104 4.66 -17.72 -4.48
N ILE A 105 4.81 -17.13 -3.30
CA ILE A 105 6.12 -16.88 -2.68
C ILE A 105 6.28 -17.82 -1.50
N ILE A 106 7.38 -18.58 -1.48
CA ILE A 106 7.72 -19.49 -0.39
C ILE A 106 9.00 -18.99 0.26
N SER A 107 8.88 -18.28 1.38
CA SER A 107 9.99 -17.66 2.13
C SER A 107 9.50 -17.12 3.48
N ASN A 108 10.39 -17.00 4.45
CA ASN A 108 10.12 -16.31 5.72
C ASN A 108 10.35 -14.79 5.63
N GLN A 109 10.93 -14.30 4.52
CA GLN A 109 11.28 -12.89 4.27
C GLN A 109 10.23 -12.15 3.43
N VAL A 110 9.00 -12.66 3.35
CA VAL A 110 7.91 -11.99 2.63
C VAL A 110 7.69 -10.58 3.17
N LEU A 111 7.67 -10.43 4.49
CA LEU A 111 7.49 -9.15 5.17
C LEU A 111 8.54 -8.12 4.76
N ASP A 112 9.81 -8.54 4.66
CA ASP A 112 10.94 -7.62 4.48
C ASP A 112 11.21 -7.31 3.00
N VAL A 113 10.98 -8.25 2.08
CA VAL A 113 11.42 -8.14 0.68
C VAL A 113 10.27 -7.91 -0.28
N PHE A 114 9.13 -8.58 -0.08
CA PHE A 114 8.07 -8.66 -1.10
C PHE A 114 6.83 -7.83 -0.75
N ASN A 115 6.52 -7.71 0.53
CA ASN A 115 5.29 -7.15 1.06
C ASN A 115 4.94 -5.78 0.45
N TRP A 116 5.89 -4.85 0.49
CA TRP A 116 5.68 -3.47 0.04
C TRP A 116 5.36 -3.36 -1.46
N ASP A 117 6.14 -4.02 -2.34
CA ASP A 117 5.92 -3.94 -3.79
C ASP A 117 4.69 -4.74 -4.22
N LEU A 118 4.44 -5.90 -3.61
CA LEU A 118 3.24 -6.69 -3.92
C LEU A 118 1.96 -5.98 -3.49
N ALA A 119 1.96 -5.28 -2.35
CA ALA A 119 0.83 -4.45 -1.94
C ALA A 119 0.55 -3.33 -2.96
N ARG A 120 1.61 -2.63 -3.42
CA ARG A 120 1.49 -1.61 -4.47
C ARG A 120 0.99 -2.18 -5.80
N LEU A 121 1.51 -3.35 -6.20
CA LEU A 121 1.05 -4.05 -7.39
C LEU A 121 -0.45 -4.37 -7.29
N GLN A 122 -0.89 -4.87 -6.15
CA GLN A 122 -2.29 -5.21 -5.90
C GLN A 122 -3.20 -3.98 -5.88
N GLN A 123 -2.73 -2.76 -5.59
CA GLN A 123 -3.58 -1.58 -5.69
C GLN A 123 -3.96 -1.24 -7.14
N ARG A 124 -3.18 -1.69 -8.13
CA ARG A 124 -3.44 -1.45 -9.57
C ARG A 124 -3.92 -2.67 -10.33
N THR A 125 -3.64 -3.87 -9.82
CA THR A 125 -3.91 -5.13 -10.51
C THR A 125 -4.51 -6.16 -9.56
N SER A 126 -5.04 -7.27 -10.08
CA SER A 126 -5.73 -8.29 -9.28
C SER A 126 -5.13 -9.67 -9.51
N TYR A 127 -3.84 -9.84 -9.20
CA TYR A 127 -3.25 -11.17 -9.14
C TYR A 127 -3.85 -11.96 -7.97
N ASP A 128 -3.99 -13.28 -8.13
CA ASP A 128 -4.14 -14.15 -6.97
C ASP A 128 -2.74 -14.47 -6.42
N ILE A 129 -2.46 -13.94 -5.23
CA ILE A 129 -1.17 -14.09 -4.53
C ILE A 129 -1.33 -15.08 -3.38
N TYR A 130 -0.39 -16.00 -3.28
CA TYR A 130 -0.33 -17.01 -2.22
C TYR A 130 1.03 -16.99 -1.53
N LEU A 131 1.06 -17.37 -0.26
CA LEU A 131 2.30 -17.46 0.50
C LEU A 131 2.48 -18.84 1.12
N ALA A 132 3.74 -19.24 1.28
CA ALA A 132 4.09 -20.28 2.23
C ALA A 132 5.34 -19.89 3.02
N TYR A 133 5.36 -20.25 4.29
CA TYR A 133 6.46 -19.94 5.20
C TYR A 133 6.66 -21.09 6.19
N SER A 134 7.90 -21.28 6.63
CA SER A 134 8.19 -22.19 7.75
C SER A 134 7.91 -21.54 9.09
N VAL A 135 8.02 -20.21 9.16
CA VAL A 135 7.70 -19.41 10.36
C VAL A 135 6.73 -18.31 9.98
N GLN A 136 5.59 -18.27 10.67
CA GLN A 136 4.57 -17.25 10.42
C GLN A 136 5.14 -15.84 10.67
N PRO A 137 4.89 -14.87 9.77
CA PRO A 137 5.24 -13.48 10.01
C PRO A 137 4.63 -12.97 11.32
N ARG A 138 5.41 -12.22 12.10
CA ARG A 138 4.96 -11.65 13.38
C ARG A 138 4.15 -10.36 13.22
N ALA A 139 4.32 -9.67 12.10
CA ALA A 139 3.60 -8.45 11.76
C ALA A 139 2.61 -8.71 10.62
N ALA A 140 1.56 -7.90 10.57
CA ALA A 140 0.61 -7.92 9.47
C ALA A 140 1.30 -7.56 8.15
N LEU A 141 0.88 -8.22 7.07
CA LEU A 141 1.33 -7.91 5.72
C LEU A 141 0.41 -6.85 5.12
N PHE A 142 0.97 -5.88 4.41
CA PHE A 142 0.19 -4.95 3.60
C PHE A 142 -0.42 -5.64 2.38
N VAL A 143 0.27 -6.62 1.80
CA VAL A 143 -0.24 -7.35 0.64
C VAL A 143 -1.37 -8.28 1.06
N ARG A 144 -2.50 -8.22 0.35
CA ARG A 144 -3.59 -9.17 0.54
C ARG A 144 -3.27 -10.49 -0.16
N THR A 145 -3.44 -11.59 0.56
CA THR A 145 -3.19 -12.95 0.08
C THR A 145 -4.52 -13.70 -0.07
N ARG A 146 -4.55 -14.67 -0.98
CA ARG A 146 -5.72 -15.55 -1.18
C ARG A 146 -5.72 -16.73 -0.22
N HIS A 147 -4.54 -17.25 0.06
CA HIS A 147 -4.32 -18.34 0.99
C HIS A 147 -2.85 -18.37 1.41
N GLU A 148 -2.60 -18.85 2.62
CA GLU A 148 -1.27 -19.01 3.20
C GLU A 148 -1.09 -20.45 3.72
N TRP A 149 0.11 -21.00 3.58
CA TRP A 149 0.43 -22.33 4.09
C TRP A 149 1.64 -22.28 5.03
N LEU A 150 1.58 -23.09 6.09
CA LEU A 150 2.80 -23.54 6.75
C LEU A 150 3.50 -24.55 5.84
N TRP A 151 4.75 -24.27 5.49
CA TRP A 151 5.55 -25.05 4.54
C TRP A 151 5.60 -26.54 4.89
N ASP A 152 5.84 -26.88 6.15
CA ASP A 152 5.90 -28.28 6.57
C ASP A 152 4.57 -29.00 6.38
N LYS A 153 3.44 -28.30 6.59
CA LYS A 153 2.10 -28.89 6.43
C LYS A 153 1.82 -29.22 4.97
N ILE A 154 2.07 -28.29 4.04
CA ILE A 154 1.80 -28.52 2.61
C ILE A 154 2.63 -29.68 2.04
N ILE A 155 3.88 -29.84 2.50
CA ILE A 155 4.76 -30.92 2.06
C ILE A 155 4.36 -32.27 2.69
N LEU A 156 3.85 -32.29 3.92
CA LEU A 156 3.50 -33.52 4.64
C LEU A 156 2.08 -34.05 4.34
N THR A 157 1.08 -33.18 4.19
CA THR A 157 -0.34 -33.61 4.08
C THR A 157 -0.69 -34.23 2.74
N ASN A 158 -0.03 -33.83 1.66
CA ASN A 158 -0.35 -34.29 0.31
C ASN A 158 0.37 -35.59 -0.08
N THR A 159 0.87 -36.31 0.93
CA THR A 159 1.57 -37.59 0.78
C THR A 159 0.66 -38.79 0.50
N SER A 160 -0.65 -38.68 0.73
CA SER A 160 -1.62 -39.79 0.67
C SER A 160 -2.43 -39.90 -0.63
N ASN A 161 -2.45 -38.86 -1.48
CA ASN A 161 -3.30 -38.81 -2.69
C ASN A 161 -2.53 -38.61 -4.02
N ALA A 162 -1.20 -38.75 -4.03
CA ALA A 162 -0.42 -38.63 -5.26
C ALA A 162 -0.59 -39.87 -6.15
N SER A 163 -1.63 -39.87 -7.00
CA SER A 163 -1.60 -40.71 -8.21
C SER A 163 -0.49 -40.18 -9.12
N GLU A 164 0.29 -41.09 -9.70
CA GLU A 164 1.37 -40.79 -10.64
C GLU A 164 0.82 -40.10 -11.89
N SER A 165 0.65 -38.77 -11.86
CA SER A 165 0.39 -38.01 -13.08
C SER A 165 1.72 -37.81 -13.80
N SER A 166 2.04 -38.75 -14.68
CA SER A 166 3.08 -38.63 -15.71
C SER A 166 2.72 -37.48 -16.66
N SER A 167 2.92 -36.22 -16.25
CA SER A 167 3.06 -35.12 -17.19
C SER A 167 4.49 -35.14 -17.72
N ALA A 168 4.66 -35.00 -19.03
CA ALA A 168 5.96 -34.98 -19.68
C ALA A 168 6.81 -33.85 -19.06
N ALA A 169 7.72 -34.21 -18.16
CA ALA A 169 8.52 -33.27 -17.41
C ALA A 169 9.29 -32.37 -18.38
N ALA A 170 8.94 -31.08 -18.41
CA ALA A 170 9.77 -30.08 -19.05
C ALA A 170 11.20 -30.26 -18.53
N LYS A 171 12.20 -30.28 -19.44
CA LYS A 171 13.61 -30.42 -19.05
C LYS A 171 13.94 -29.35 -18.00
N SER A 172 14.14 -29.78 -16.76
CA SER A 172 14.50 -28.89 -15.66
C SER A 172 15.85 -28.22 -15.97
N LYS A 173 15.91 -26.93 -15.69
CA LYS A 173 17.10 -26.12 -15.92
C LYS A 173 17.81 -25.87 -14.59
N PHE A 174 19.13 -26.03 -14.59
CA PHE A 174 19.98 -25.54 -13.53
C PHE A 174 20.56 -24.19 -13.95
N TYR A 175 20.40 -23.16 -13.14
CA TYR A 175 20.85 -21.82 -13.47
C TYR A 175 21.73 -21.24 -12.36
N CYS A 176 22.79 -20.53 -12.72
CA CYS A 176 23.60 -19.78 -11.77
C CYS A 176 23.40 -18.28 -12.02
N LYS A 177 22.86 -17.56 -11.02
CA LYS A 177 22.64 -16.10 -11.10
C LYS A 177 23.95 -15.34 -11.19
N SER A 178 24.91 -15.68 -10.32
CA SER A 178 26.22 -15.01 -10.26
C SER A 178 26.98 -15.04 -11.60
N CYS A 179 26.79 -16.09 -12.40
CA CYS A 179 27.45 -16.28 -13.69
C CYS A 179 26.53 -16.09 -14.90
N SER A 180 25.25 -15.81 -14.68
CA SER A 180 24.20 -15.75 -15.70
C SER A 180 24.23 -16.95 -16.66
N LEU A 181 24.29 -18.17 -16.10
CA LEU A 181 24.66 -19.37 -16.86
C LEU A 181 23.69 -20.54 -16.65
N ASP A 182 23.16 -21.04 -17.76
CA ASP A 182 22.33 -22.26 -17.79
C ASP A 182 23.15 -23.54 -17.92
N ARG A 183 22.65 -24.60 -17.29
CA ARG A 183 23.19 -25.96 -17.33
C ARG A 183 22.05 -26.97 -17.43
N GLN A 184 22.19 -27.89 -18.37
CA GLN A 184 21.18 -28.92 -18.68
C GLN A 184 21.33 -30.19 -17.83
N SER A 185 22.43 -30.34 -17.10
CA SER A 185 22.67 -31.52 -16.24
C SER A 185 23.30 -31.15 -14.91
N LEU A 186 22.90 -31.86 -13.86
CA LEU A 186 23.41 -31.69 -12.50
C LEU A 186 24.93 -31.82 -12.41
N LYS A 187 25.52 -32.79 -13.14
CA LYS A 187 26.97 -32.99 -13.19
C LYS A 187 27.70 -31.76 -13.74
N SER A 188 27.20 -31.19 -14.85
CA SER A 188 27.78 -29.99 -15.45
C SER A 188 27.61 -28.75 -14.58
N PHE A 189 26.49 -28.67 -13.86
CA PHE A 189 26.20 -27.60 -12.90
C PHE A 189 27.13 -27.66 -11.68
N ARG A 190 27.28 -28.83 -11.06
CA ARG A 190 28.23 -29.03 -9.94
C ARG A 190 29.67 -28.72 -10.33
N LYS A 191 30.09 -29.19 -11.50
CA LYS A 191 31.41 -28.86 -12.04
C LYS A 191 31.58 -27.36 -12.25
N HIS A 192 30.52 -26.64 -12.65
CA HIS A 192 30.57 -25.19 -12.79
C HIS A 192 30.76 -24.49 -11.44
N LEU A 193 29.94 -24.83 -10.44
CA LEU A 193 29.98 -24.22 -9.10
C LEU A 193 31.32 -24.45 -8.39
N SER A 194 32.02 -25.55 -8.68
CA SER A 194 33.34 -25.83 -8.10
C SER A 194 34.50 -25.12 -8.81
N THR A 195 34.25 -24.39 -9.91
CA THR A 195 35.35 -23.72 -10.64
C THR A 195 35.86 -22.47 -9.93
N LYS A 196 37.18 -22.24 -10.00
CA LYS A 196 37.79 -20.97 -9.57
C LYS A 196 37.17 -19.74 -10.27
N LYS A 197 36.70 -19.91 -11.52
CA LYS A 197 36.01 -18.84 -12.27
C LYS A 197 34.70 -18.44 -11.60
N HIS A 198 33.89 -19.41 -11.17
CA HIS A 198 32.65 -19.14 -10.46
C HIS A 198 32.92 -18.42 -9.12
N ALA A 199 33.87 -18.93 -8.32
CA ALA A 199 34.23 -18.29 -7.06
C ALA A 199 34.70 -16.82 -7.24
N LYS A 200 35.52 -16.54 -8.27
CA LYS A 200 35.90 -15.16 -8.62
C LYS A 200 34.69 -14.31 -9.02
N GLN A 201 33.75 -14.88 -9.78
CA GLN A 201 32.59 -14.16 -10.26
C GLN A 201 31.68 -13.68 -9.11
N GLU A 202 31.47 -14.53 -8.10
CA GLU A 202 30.68 -14.16 -6.91
C GLU A 202 31.34 -13.06 -6.06
N ILE A 203 32.67 -12.94 -6.11
CA ILE A 203 33.42 -11.87 -5.43
C ILE A 203 33.31 -10.57 -6.23
N LEU A 204 33.46 -10.65 -7.56
CA LEU A 204 33.49 -9.48 -8.44
C LEU A 204 32.11 -8.87 -8.71
N ARG A 205 31.04 -9.66 -8.59
CA ARG A 205 29.66 -9.22 -8.74
C ARG A 205 28.86 -9.61 -7.50
N PRO A 206 29.03 -8.88 -6.38
CA PRO A 206 28.06 -9.01 -5.30
C PRO A 206 26.70 -8.58 -5.86
N ASP A 207 25.74 -9.50 -5.89
CA ASP A 207 24.36 -9.14 -6.15
C ASP A 207 23.87 -8.27 -4.99
N ASP A 208 23.13 -7.20 -5.28
CA ASP A 208 22.55 -6.36 -4.22
C ASP A 208 21.65 -7.22 -3.34
N SER A 209 21.96 -7.27 -2.06
CA SER A 209 21.16 -7.97 -1.05
C SER A 209 19.93 -7.16 -0.64
N GLN A 210 19.86 -5.87 -0.98
CA GLN A 210 18.78 -4.97 -0.60
C GLN A 210 18.13 -4.34 -1.83
N LEU A 211 16.80 -4.31 -1.84
CA LEU A 211 16.02 -3.51 -2.77
C LEU A 211 16.01 -2.07 -2.27
N GLN A 212 16.53 -1.13 -3.06
CA GLN A 212 16.40 0.29 -2.72
C GLN A 212 15.00 0.77 -3.09
N SER A 213 14.17 1.01 -2.07
CA SER A 213 12.86 1.67 -2.20
C SER A 213 12.96 3.20 -2.30
N VAL A 214 14.18 3.75 -2.22
CA VAL A 214 14.41 5.20 -2.17
C VAL A 214 14.61 5.76 -3.58
N THR A 215 13.69 6.59 -4.04
CA THR A 215 14.00 7.53 -5.14
C THR A 215 13.38 8.88 -4.86
N SER A 216 14.05 9.96 -5.25
CA SER A 216 13.60 11.33 -5.04
C SER A 216 12.59 11.82 -6.09
N LYS A 217 12.15 10.95 -7.01
CA LYS A 217 11.34 11.32 -8.19
C LYS A 217 9.96 10.66 -8.25
N TRP A 218 9.47 10.08 -7.16
CA TRP A 218 8.11 9.56 -7.09
C TRP A 218 7.10 10.71 -6.97
N GLY A 219 5.90 10.52 -7.49
CA GLY A 219 4.83 11.52 -7.51
C GLY A 219 4.77 12.26 -8.85
N LYS A 220 3.99 11.71 -9.78
CA LYS A 220 3.58 12.38 -11.02
C LYS A 220 2.06 12.43 -10.99
N ASN A 221 1.49 13.57 -11.37
CA ASN A 221 0.05 13.69 -11.48
C ASN A 221 -0.38 13.07 -12.81
N TYR A 222 -1.24 12.07 -12.73
CA TYR A 222 -1.76 11.37 -13.90
C TYR A 222 -3.13 11.92 -14.26
N ALA A 223 -3.41 12.02 -15.57
CA ALA A 223 -4.73 12.39 -16.04
C ALA A 223 -5.75 11.29 -15.68
N ALA A 224 -6.99 11.70 -15.43
CA ALA A 224 -8.09 10.80 -15.15
C ALA A 224 -8.27 9.79 -16.29
N THR A 225 -8.41 8.52 -15.94
CA THR A 225 -8.92 7.54 -16.89
C THR A 225 -10.43 7.72 -17.06
N PRO A 226 -11.03 7.27 -18.17
CA PRO A 226 -12.47 7.41 -18.41
C PRO A 226 -13.35 6.91 -17.27
N GLU A 227 -12.91 5.84 -16.59
CA GLU A 227 -13.61 5.21 -15.46
C GLU A 227 -13.73 6.15 -14.25
N PHE A 228 -12.70 6.96 -13.97
CA PHE A 228 -12.67 7.84 -12.80
C PHE A 228 -12.97 9.31 -13.10
N ALA A 229 -13.00 9.71 -14.37
CA ALA A 229 -13.17 11.11 -14.78
C ALA A 229 -14.43 11.74 -14.15
N THR A 230 -15.54 11.02 -14.08
CA THR A 230 -16.80 11.51 -13.48
C THR A 230 -17.13 10.85 -12.14
N ALA A 231 -16.21 10.05 -11.58
CA ALA A 231 -16.42 9.34 -10.33
C ALA A 231 -16.41 10.31 -9.14
N LYS A 232 -17.18 9.96 -8.10
CA LYS A 232 -17.22 10.73 -6.84
C LYS A 232 -15.83 10.87 -6.23
N ILE A 233 -15.56 12.04 -5.66
CA ILE A 233 -14.33 12.36 -4.94
C ILE A 233 -14.69 12.70 -3.50
N HIS A 234 -14.08 12.01 -2.54
CA HIS A 234 -14.23 12.34 -1.12
C HIS A 234 -12.89 12.77 -0.54
N VAL A 235 -12.88 13.90 0.16
CA VAL A 235 -11.68 14.53 0.70
C VAL A 235 -11.76 14.56 2.23
N TRP A 236 -10.80 13.91 2.89
CA TRP A 236 -10.58 14.02 4.33
C TRP A 236 -9.39 14.93 4.57
N TRP A 237 -9.63 16.03 5.26
CA TRP A 237 -8.63 17.07 5.44
C TRP A 237 -8.29 17.29 6.91
N ASP A 238 -7.07 16.93 7.30
CA ASP A 238 -6.51 17.25 8.60
C ASP A 238 -5.99 18.70 8.63
N MET A 239 -6.66 19.56 9.40
CA MET A 239 -6.28 20.97 9.56
C MET A 239 -5.13 21.18 10.56
N TYR A 240 -4.68 20.17 11.31
CA TYR A 240 -3.48 20.27 12.14
C TYR A 240 -2.22 20.25 11.27
N ASP A 241 -2.16 19.34 10.31
CA ASP A 241 -1.03 19.17 9.40
C ASP A 241 -1.06 20.22 8.28
N CYS A 242 -2.24 20.44 7.70
CA CYS A 242 -2.45 21.34 6.57
C CYS A 242 -3.41 22.48 6.96
N PRO A 243 -3.02 23.42 7.84
CA PRO A 243 -3.89 24.49 8.29
C PRO A 243 -4.22 25.48 7.19
N ILE A 244 -5.27 26.27 7.40
CA ILE A 244 -5.56 27.45 6.58
C ILE A 244 -4.43 28.47 6.80
N PRO A 245 -3.70 28.90 5.75
CA PRO A 245 -2.64 29.89 5.92
C PRO A 245 -3.17 31.23 6.44
N ASP A 246 -2.34 31.95 7.18
CA ASP A 246 -2.70 33.27 7.71
C ASP A 246 -3.09 34.24 6.59
N GLY A 247 -4.26 34.87 6.72
CA GLY A 247 -4.80 35.80 5.73
C GLY A 247 -5.39 35.15 4.48
N TYR A 248 -5.40 33.81 4.38
CA TYR A 248 -6.03 33.11 3.26
C TYR A 248 -7.56 33.03 3.43
N ASP A 249 -8.31 33.38 2.39
CA ASP A 249 -9.78 33.25 2.42
C ASP A 249 -10.19 31.77 2.30
N ALA A 250 -10.68 31.20 3.40
CA ALA A 250 -11.08 29.80 3.48
C ALA A 250 -12.16 29.40 2.46
N ARG A 251 -12.95 30.34 1.93
CA ARG A 251 -13.91 30.07 0.83
C ARG A 251 -13.24 29.61 -0.47
N ARG A 252 -11.92 29.78 -0.59
CA ARG A 252 -11.16 29.41 -1.78
C ARG A 252 -10.65 27.98 -1.74
N ILE A 253 -10.78 27.28 -0.62
CA ILE A 253 -10.25 25.92 -0.47
C ILE A 253 -10.96 24.95 -1.41
N ARG A 254 -12.29 24.85 -1.37
CA ARG A 254 -13.06 24.00 -2.31
C ARG A 254 -12.74 24.34 -3.78
N PRO A 255 -12.83 25.60 -4.24
CA PRO A 255 -12.48 25.95 -5.62
C PRO A 255 -11.04 25.60 -6.03
N SER A 256 -10.09 25.66 -5.09
CA SER A 256 -8.69 25.30 -5.34
C SER A 256 -8.54 23.80 -5.58
N LEU A 257 -9.15 22.98 -4.71
CA LEU A 257 -9.16 21.52 -4.84
C LEU A 257 -9.86 21.08 -6.13
N GLU A 258 -11.09 21.55 -6.37
CA GLU A 258 -11.86 21.24 -7.58
C GLU A 258 -11.12 21.71 -8.86
N GLY A 259 -10.46 22.86 -8.79
CA GLY A 259 -9.61 23.37 -9.87
C GLY A 259 -8.45 22.44 -10.21
N ALA A 260 -7.74 21.94 -9.19
CA ALA A 260 -6.63 21.00 -9.36
C ALA A 260 -7.10 19.65 -9.91
N PHE A 261 -8.25 19.14 -9.46
CA PHE A 261 -8.85 17.91 -9.98
C PHE A 261 -9.22 18.06 -11.47
N LYS A 262 -9.83 19.19 -11.83
CA LYS A 262 -10.23 19.49 -13.21
C LYS A 262 -9.05 19.61 -14.16
N GLU A 263 -7.92 20.15 -13.71
CA GLU A 263 -6.67 20.19 -14.50
C GLU A 263 -6.18 18.79 -14.87
N LEU A 264 -6.47 17.79 -14.04
CA LEU A 264 -6.18 16.39 -14.31
C LEU A 264 -7.33 15.65 -15.01
N GLY A 265 -8.43 16.32 -15.37
CA GLY A 265 -9.57 15.72 -16.07
C GLY A 265 -10.60 15.03 -15.16
N TYR A 266 -10.54 15.27 -13.85
CA TYR A 266 -11.56 14.81 -12.91
C TYR A 266 -12.65 15.89 -12.76
N SER A 267 -13.91 15.49 -12.93
CA SER A 267 -15.09 16.36 -12.90
C SER A 267 -16.27 15.74 -12.15
N GLY A 268 -16.03 14.69 -11.36
CA GLY A 268 -17.07 14.08 -10.53
C GLY A 268 -17.45 14.94 -9.31
N PRO A 269 -18.53 14.58 -8.59
CA PRO A 269 -18.98 15.31 -7.42
C PRO A 269 -17.95 15.23 -6.29
N VAL A 270 -17.72 16.36 -5.60
CA VAL A 270 -16.70 16.50 -4.54
C VAL A 270 -17.34 16.77 -3.18
N SER A 271 -17.08 15.88 -2.23
CA SER A 271 -17.40 16.01 -0.80
C SER A 271 -16.10 16.25 -0.02
N ILE A 272 -16.12 17.18 0.94
CA ILE A 272 -14.94 17.59 1.70
C ILE A 272 -15.31 17.71 3.16
N THR A 273 -14.55 17.05 4.03
CA THR A 273 -14.67 17.16 5.49
C THR A 273 -13.35 17.65 6.07
N ALA A 274 -13.40 18.78 6.77
CA ALA A 274 -12.26 19.41 7.44
C ALA A 274 -12.25 19.04 8.93
N TYR A 275 -11.19 18.38 9.39
CA TYR A 275 -11.03 17.92 10.76
C TYR A 275 -10.08 18.82 11.54
N GLY A 276 -10.45 19.18 12.77
CA GLY A 276 -9.54 19.94 13.63
C GLY A 276 -10.10 20.36 14.99
N ASP A 277 -9.27 21.04 15.79
CA ASP A 277 -9.71 21.66 17.05
C ASP A 277 -10.51 22.94 16.77
N HIS A 278 -11.79 22.79 16.46
CA HIS A 278 -12.66 23.93 16.18
C HIS A 278 -13.05 24.77 17.41
N LYS A 279 -12.52 24.46 18.62
CA LYS A 279 -12.49 25.46 19.71
C LYS A 279 -11.47 26.55 19.47
N LYS A 280 -10.39 26.21 18.74
CA LYS A 280 -9.28 27.10 18.43
C LYS A 280 -9.40 27.73 17.03
N THR A 281 -10.17 27.12 16.13
CA THR A 281 -10.41 27.69 14.80
C THR A 281 -11.27 28.96 14.89
N PRO A 282 -10.86 30.07 14.26
CA PRO A 282 -11.68 31.29 14.21
C PRO A 282 -13.06 31.04 13.59
N GLN A 283 -14.12 31.58 14.20
CA GLN A 283 -15.50 31.37 13.75
C GLN A 283 -15.71 31.78 12.28
N HIS A 284 -15.05 32.86 11.82
CA HIS A 284 -15.15 33.30 10.43
C HIS A 284 -14.56 32.29 9.43
N HIS A 285 -13.54 31.50 9.81
CA HIS A 285 -13.06 30.39 8.99
C HIS A 285 -14.09 29.27 8.92
N LEU A 286 -14.69 28.87 10.05
CA LEU A 286 -15.72 27.82 10.09
C LEU A 286 -16.94 28.21 9.23
N GLN A 287 -17.36 29.47 9.32
CA GLN A 287 -18.44 30.02 8.51
C GLN A 287 -18.07 30.03 7.02
N ALA A 288 -16.85 30.47 6.69
CA ALA A 288 -16.34 30.48 5.32
C ALA A 288 -16.29 29.08 4.69
N LEU A 289 -15.78 28.09 5.42
CA LEU A 289 -15.77 26.69 4.97
C LEU A 289 -17.18 26.18 4.68
N SER A 290 -18.09 26.29 5.65
CA SER A 290 -19.46 25.79 5.51
C SER A 290 -20.27 26.53 4.43
N SER A 291 -20.01 27.82 4.21
CA SER A 291 -20.64 28.60 3.12
C SER A 291 -20.30 28.07 1.71
N THR A 292 -19.22 27.27 1.61
CA THR A 292 -18.85 26.57 0.37
C THR A 292 -19.23 25.10 0.40
N GLY A 293 -20.00 24.65 1.39
CA GLY A 293 -20.40 23.25 1.54
C GLY A 293 -19.26 22.32 1.95
N ILE A 294 -18.22 22.84 2.62
CA ILE A 294 -17.23 22.01 3.31
C ILE A 294 -17.79 21.66 4.69
N ASP A 295 -17.84 20.37 4.99
CA ASP A 295 -18.24 19.88 6.29
C ASP A 295 -17.11 20.08 7.30
N VAL A 296 -17.46 20.33 8.56
CA VAL A 296 -16.51 20.71 9.63
C VAL A 296 -16.63 19.70 10.76
N ALA A 297 -15.56 18.96 11.05
CA ALA A 297 -15.54 17.87 12.01
C ALA A 297 -14.58 18.17 13.18
N HIS A 298 -15.15 18.53 14.33
CA HIS A 298 -14.36 18.76 15.52
C HIS A 298 -13.81 17.44 16.10
N ALA A 299 -12.49 17.35 16.11
CA ALA A 299 -11.71 16.30 16.74
C ALA A 299 -10.49 16.93 17.45
N THR A 300 -10.09 16.35 18.58
CA THR A 300 -8.83 16.76 19.22
C THR A 300 -7.65 16.12 18.49
N LEU A 301 -6.45 16.69 18.64
CA LEU A 301 -5.24 16.24 17.97
C LEU A 301 -5.00 14.75 18.24
N GLU A 302 -5.33 14.30 19.44
CA GLU A 302 -5.03 12.96 19.90
C GLU A 302 -5.90 11.88 19.25
N VAL A 303 -7.02 12.26 18.65
CA VAL A 303 -7.98 11.31 18.05
C VAL A 303 -8.26 11.59 16.58
N VAL A 304 -7.74 12.68 16.01
CA VAL A 304 -8.11 13.14 14.65
C VAL A 304 -7.92 12.05 13.60
N ASN A 305 -6.78 11.37 13.60
CA ASN A 305 -6.50 10.27 12.67
C ASN A 305 -7.46 9.11 12.85
N GLY A 306 -7.75 8.71 14.10
CA GLY A 306 -8.76 7.69 14.38
C GLY A 306 -10.15 8.08 13.86
N ARG A 307 -10.52 9.37 13.94
CA ARG A 307 -11.81 9.86 13.42
C ARG A 307 -11.86 9.89 11.90
N ILE A 308 -10.74 10.22 11.25
CA ILE A 308 -10.63 10.13 9.80
C ILE A 308 -10.75 8.67 9.36
N SER A 309 -10.09 7.73 10.05
CA SER A 309 -10.22 6.29 9.78
C SER A 309 -11.67 5.81 9.93
N ASP A 310 -12.33 6.14 11.04
CA ASP A 310 -13.75 5.79 11.29
C ASP A 310 -14.64 6.26 10.11
N ASP A 311 -14.42 7.49 9.63
CA ASP A 311 -15.20 8.08 8.54
C ASP A 311 -14.84 7.50 7.16
N ILE A 312 -13.59 7.08 6.95
CA ILE A 312 -13.18 6.36 5.73
C ILE A 312 -13.88 4.99 5.68
N ASP A 313 -13.92 4.26 6.79
CA ASP A 313 -14.59 2.95 6.88
C ASP A 313 -16.10 3.08 6.65
N GLU A 314 -16.75 4.08 7.28
CA GLU A 314 -18.17 4.37 7.03
C GLU A 314 -18.42 4.75 5.57
N TRP A 315 -17.54 5.57 4.99
CA TRP A 315 -17.65 5.94 3.59
C TRP A 315 -17.49 4.72 2.68
N GLU A 316 -16.50 3.86 2.91
CA GLU A 316 -16.26 2.64 2.13
C GLU A 316 -17.50 1.73 2.15
N TYR A 317 -18.09 1.50 3.33
CA TYR A 317 -19.30 0.69 3.48
C TYR A 317 -20.46 1.19 2.60
N ASN A 318 -20.63 2.51 2.52
CA ASN A 318 -21.64 3.15 1.70
C ASN A 318 -21.26 3.25 0.21
N ASN A 319 -20.00 2.96 -0.13
CA ASN A 319 -19.43 3.15 -1.45
C ASN A 319 -18.63 1.93 -1.94
N PRO A 320 -19.09 0.67 -1.76
CA PRO A 320 -18.25 -0.55 -1.71
C PRO A 320 -17.64 -1.01 -3.04
N THR A 321 -17.81 -0.25 -4.13
CA THR A 321 -17.22 -0.60 -5.42
C THR A 321 -16.72 0.65 -6.16
N ALA A 322 -15.58 0.51 -6.84
CA ALA A 322 -15.10 1.48 -7.82
C ALA A 322 -16.13 1.71 -8.95
N PRO A 323 -16.07 2.86 -9.65
CA PRO A 323 -15.04 3.90 -9.54
C PRO A 323 -15.37 4.95 -8.46
N ALA A 324 -14.38 5.24 -7.62
CA ALA A 324 -14.41 6.34 -6.66
C ALA A 324 -12.98 6.84 -6.41
N THR A 325 -12.84 8.11 -6.06
CA THR A 325 -11.55 8.72 -5.74
C THR A 325 -11.55 9.20 -4.30
N MET A 326 -10.52 8.81 -3.56
CA MET A 326 -10.24 9.28 -2.21
C MET A 326 -9.17 10.35 -2.27
N MET A 327 -9.25 11.36 -1.43
CA MET A 327 -8.15 12.28 -1.16
C MET A 327 -7.94 12.41 0.34
N ILE A 328 -6.70 12.22 0.77
CA ILE A 328 -6.28 12.45 2.16
C ILE A 328 -5.34 13.64 2.16
N ILE A 329 -5.65 14.65 2.98
CA ILE A 329 -4.82 15.83 3.20
C ILE A 329 -4.27 15.74 4.62
N SER A 330 -3.06 15.20 4.76
CA SER A 330 -2.38 14.99 6.04
C SER A 330 -0.90 14.66 5.78
N ASP A 331 -0.02 15.11 6.68
CA ASP A 331 1.40 14.75 6.68
C ASP A 331 1.61 13.30 7.15
N GLU A 332 0.60 12.73 7.79
CA GLU A 332 0.63 11.43 8.46
C GLU A 332 -0.05 10.33 7.66
N ALA A 333 -0.49 10.59 6.43
CA ALA A 333 -1.31 9.65 5.66
C ALA A 333 -0.67 8.25 5.55
N ASP A 334 0.65 8.20 5.35
CA ASP A 334 1.40 6.94 5.25
C ASP A 334 1.55 6.20 6.57
N TYR A 335 1.59 6.91 7.70
CA TYR A 335 1.82 6.33 9.02
C TYR A 335 0.50 6.03 9.74
N ALA A 336 -0.42 6.99 9.76
CA ALA A 336 -1.70 6.90 10.46
C ALA A 336 -2.65 5.89 9.83
N PHE A 337 -2.53 5.63 8.52
CA PHE A 337 -3.46 4.80 7.77
C PHE A 337 -2.78 3.58 7.12
N SER A 338 -1.52 3.27 7.47
CA SER A 338 -0.74 2.14 6.91
C SER A 338 -1.41 0.79 7.11
N ASP A 339 -2.16 0.64 8.19
CA ASP A 339 -2.63 -0.67 8.63
C ASP A 339 -3.86 -1.17 7.87
N PHE A 340 -4.66 -0.25 7.30
CA PHE A 340 -5.89 -0.62 6.60
C PHE A 340 -5.99 -0.04 5.19
N LEU A 341 -5.50 1.18 4.94
CA LEU A 341 -5.68 1.86 3.65
C LEU A 341 -5.05 1.08 2.48
N PRO A 342 -3.86 0.45 2.61
CA PRO A 342 -3.34 -0.40 1.57
C PRO A 342 -4.27 -1.56 1.23
N HIS A 343 -4.92 -2.19 2.22
CA HIS A 343 -5.87 -3.25 1.97
C HIS A 343 -7.12 -2.73 1.27
N LEU A 344 -7.71 -1.64 1.77
CA LEU A 344 -8.89 -1.00 1.18
C LEU A 344 -8.68 -0.69 -0.30
N LEU A 345 -7.52 -0.12 -0.67
CA LEU A 345 -7.18 0.18 -2.06
C LEU A 345 -6.98 -1.07 -2.92
N GLN A 346 -6.44 -2.16 -2.35
CA GLN A 346 -6.31 -3.44 -3.05
C GLN A 346 -7.66 -4.11 -3.31
N GLU A 347 -8.63 -3.92 -2.44
CA GLU A 347 -9.95 -4.53 -2.56
C GLU A 347 -10.84 -3.77 -3.54
N ASN A 348 -10.94 -2.46 -3.33
CA ASN A 348 -11.92 -1.63 -4.02
C ASN A 348 -11.37 -0.98 -5.29
N LYS A 349 -10.04 -0.95 -5.48
CA LYS A 349 -9.36 -0.29 -6.60
C LYS A 349 -9.73 1.18 -6.76
N TYR A 350 -9.97 1.89 -5.66
CA TYR A 350 -10.19 3.34 -5.71
C TYR A 350 -8.95 4.07 -6.21
N ASN A 351 -9.15 5.24 -6.80
CA ASN A 351 -8.05 6.19 -6.99
C ASN A 351 -7.73 6.87 -5.66
N LEU A 352 -6.44 7.12 -5.42
CA LEU A 352 -5.98 7.87 -4.26
C LEU A 352 -5.25 9.15 -4.69
N PHE A 353 -5.64 10.26 -4.07
CA PHE A 353 -4.92 11.52 -4.06
C PHE A 353 -4.34 11.77 -2.68
N LEU A 354 -3.16 12.38 -2.62
CA LEU A 354 -2.58 12.87 -1.37
C LEU A 354 -2.28 14.36 -1.46
N ALA A 355 -2.44 15.07 -0.34
CA ALA A 355 -1.81 16.36 -0.16
C ALA A 355 -1.20 16.45 1.24
N TYR A 356 -0.08 17.15 1.32
CA TYR A 356 0.72 17.25 2.54
C TYR A 356 1.47 18.58 2.55
N SER A 357 1.88 19.05 3.73
CA SER A 357 2.68 20.25 3.91
C SER A 357 4.13 20.06 3.44
N PHE A 358 4.65 18.83 3.49
CA PHE A 358 5.96 18.46 2.93
C PHE A 358 5.93 17.07 2.32
N ARG A 359 6.72 16.85 1.26
CA ARG A 359 6.80 15.54 0.60
C ARG A 359 7.55 14.53 1.46
N PRO A 360 6.98 13.33 1.73
CA PRO A 360 7.71 12.23 2.37
C PRO A 360 8.98 11.85 1.59
N ARG A 361 10.03 11.46 2.33
CA ARG A 361 11.32 11.07 1.72
C ARG A 361 11.32 9.66 1.19
N GLU A 362 10.61 8.78 1.88
CA GLU A 362 10.47 7.37 1.54
C GLU A 362 9.25 7.18 0.65
N MET A 363 9.32 6.17 -0.21
CA MET A 363 8.18 5.87 -1.07
C MET A 363 7.12 5.12 -0.27
N SER A 364 5.92 5.68 -0.27
CA SER A 364 4.75 5.08 0.37
C SER A 364 4.42 3.68 -0.16
N VAL A 365 3.78 2.85 0.65
CA VAL A 365 3.06 1.65 0.18
C VAL A 365 1.78 2.03 -0.58
N LEU A 366 1.25 3.23 -0.36
CA LEU A 366 0.08 3.77 -1.05
C LEU A 366 0.44 4.21 -2.47
N VAL A 367 -0.41 3.83 -3.41
CA VAL A 367 -0.24 4.12 -4.83
C VAL A 367 -1.16 5.28 -5.20
N THR A 368 -0.56 6.45 -5.41
CA THR A 368 -1.28 7.67 -5.74
C THR A 368 -1.47 7.83 -7.25
N SER A 369 -2.58 8.46 -7.61
CA SER A 369 -2.86 8.97 -8.96
C SER A 369 -2.48 10.45 -9.09
N ALA A 370 -2.46 11.19 -7.99
CA ALA A 370 -1.96 12.56 -7.95
C ALA A 370 -1.55 12.95 -6.52
N GLU A 371 -0.59 13.86 -6.44
CA GLU A 371 -0.08 14.39 -5.18
C GLU A 371 0.17 15.90 -5.27
N TRP A 372 -0.02 16.60 -4.17
CA TRP A 372 0.26 18.02 -4.09
C TRP A 372 0.92 18.43 -2.76
N LEU A 373 1.74 19.46 -2.83
CA LEU A 373 2.03 20.27 -1.64
C LEU A 373 0.82 21.15 -1.34
N TRP A 374 0.43 21.23 -0.07
CA TRP A 374 -0.72 22.01 0.39
C TRP A 374 -0.64 23.47 -0.06
N ASP A 375 0.51 24.12 0.15
CA ASP A 375 0.71 25.53 -0.27
C ASP A 375 0.54 25.72 -1.78
N SER A 376 0.99 24.73 -2.58
CA SER A 376 0.85 24.77 -4.03
C SER A 376 -0.61 24.65 -4.48
N LEU A 377 -1.44 23.85 -3.80
CA LEU A 377 -2.88 23.78 -4.08
C LEU A 377 -3.57 25.13 -3.90
N LEU A 378 -3.21 25.83 -2.82
CA LEU A 378 -3.83 27.11 -2.48
C LEU A 378 -3.35 28.25 -3.39
N ALA A 379 -2.10 28.20 -3.86
CA ALA A 379 -1.50 29.21 -4.73
C ALA A 379 -2.14 29.29 -6.14
N VAL A 380 -2.63 28.17 -6.69
CA VAL A 380 -3.27 28.14 -8.04
C VAL A 380 -4.49 29.07 -8.11
N SER A 381 -5.18 29.26 -6.99
CA SER A 381 -6.31 30.18 -6.95
C SER A 381 -5.86 31.66 -6.99
N GLU A 382 -4.67 32.00 -6.49
CA GLU A 382 -4.14 33.38 -6.40
C GLU A 382 -3.66 33.92 -7.73
N THR A 383 -3.02 33.09 -8.55
CA THR A 383 -2.61 33.47 -9.90
C THR A 383 -3.82 33.73 -10.80
N ARG A 384 -4.88 32.90 -10.71
CA ARG A 384 -6.16 33.12 -11.42
C ARG A 384 -6.86 34.42 -10.97
N ARG A 385 -6.65 34.88 -9.73
CA ARG A 385 -7.14 36.20 -9.26
C ARG A 385 -6.39 37.35 -9.94
N HIS A 386 -5.07 37.27 -10.15
CA HIS A 386 -4.35 38.32 -10.89
C HIS A 386 -4.81 38.42 -12.34
N ASP A 387 -5.10 37.29 -13.00
CA ASP A 387 -5.61 37.28 -14.37
C ASP A 387 -7.08 37.74 -14.50
N LEU A 388 -7.92 37.45 -13.50
CA LEU A 388 -9.32 37.87 -13.46
C LEU A 388 -9.50 39.31 -12.96
N LEU A 389 -8.73 39.77 -11.97
CA LEU A 389 -8.75 41.16 -11.51
C LEU A 389 -8.19 42.14 -12.53
N ARG A 390 -7.27 41.70 -13.42
CA ARG A 390 -6.86 42.50 -14.59
C ARG A 390 -7.99 42.66 -15.62
N LYS A 391 -9.03 41.83 -15.57
CA LYS A 391 -10.16 41.84 -16.51
C LYS A 391 -11.48 42.33 -15.91
N CYS A 392 -11.61 42.39 -14.58
CA CYS A 392 -12.86 42.77 -13.93
C CYS A 392 -12.62 43.83 -12.84
N SER A 393 -12.69 45.10 -13.23
CA SER A 393 -13.05 46.20 -12.33
C SER A 393 -14.57 46.30 -12.32
N GLY A 394 -15.24 45.50 -11.48
CA GLY A 394 -16.70 45.45 -11.43
C GLY A 394 -17.22 44.68 -10.23
N SER A 395 -17.77 45.45 -9.28
CA SER A 395 -18.54 45.08 -8.09
C SER A 395 -19.34 43.76 -8.14
N SER A 396 -19.24 42.97 -7.06
CA SER A 396 -20.43 42.44 -6.38
C SER A 396 -20.06 41.91 -4.97
N ILE A 397 -20.62 42.56 -3.95
CA ILE A 397 -20.71 42.03 -2.59
C ILE A 397 -21.78 40.91 -2.64
N GLU A 398 -21.35 39.66 -2.56
CA GLU A 398 -22.26 38.52 -2.46
C GLU A 398 -22.78 38.37 -1.02
N ARG A 399 -24.09 38.16 -0.93
CA ARG A 399 -24.85 37.97 0.31
C ARG A 399 -24.36 36.71 1.02
N VAL A 400 -24.27 36.77 2.34
CA VAL A 400 -24.00 35.62 3.21
C VAL A 400 -25.09 34.57 2.98
N GLY A 401 -24.76 33.53 2.24
CA GLY A 401 -25.62 32.37 2.00
C GLY A 401 -25.80 31.54 3.27
N GLU A 402 -26.96 30.89 3.38
CA GLU A 402 -27.23 29.89 4.43
C GLU A 402 -26.13 28.82 4.46
N SER A 403 -25.76 28.38 5.67
CA SER A 403 -24.77 27.33 5.91
C SER A 403 -25.15 26.06 5.15
N THR A 404 -24.37 25.68 4.13
CA THR A 404 -24.63 24.46 3.34
C THR A 404 -23.88 23.23 3.85
N GLY A 405 -22.75 23.42 4.55
CA GLY A 405 -22.00 22.34 5.18
C GLY A 405 -22.54 21.98 6.57
N MET A 406 -22.32 20.74 6.96
CA MET A 406 -22.66 20.20 8.27
C MET A 406 -21.51 20.40 9.27
N PHE A 407 -21.85 20.51 10.56
CA PHE A 407 -20.87 20.55 11.64
C PHE A 407 -21.00 19.29 12.48
N TYR A 408 -19.89 18.58 12.67
CA TYR A 408 -19.79 17.34 13.42
C TYR A 408 -18.92 17.54 14.65
N CYS A 409 -19.32 16.97 15.77
CA CYS A 409 -18.45 16.82 16.94
C CYS A 409 -18.07 15.35 17.07
N LYS A 410 -16.90 14.96 16.56
CA LYS A 410 -16.40 13.58 16.63
C LYS A 410 -15.90 13.18 18.01
N VAL A 411 -15.79 14.14 18.94
CA VAL A 411 -15.58 13.88 20.38
C VAL A 411 -16.87 13.40 21.05
N CYS A 412 -18.02 13.93 20.64
CA CYS A 412 -19.32 13.66 21.28
C CYS A 412 -20.27 12.83 20.42
N TYR A 413 -19.90 12.53 19.16
CA TYR A 413 -20.74 11.93 18.14
C TYR A 413 -22.09 12.65 18.00
N SER A 414 -22.03 13.92 17.64
CA SER A 414 -23.21 14.79 17.50
C SER A 414 -23.09 15.70 16.29
N ASP A 415 -24.22 15.98 15.64
CA ASP A 415 -24.27 16.68 14.36
C ASP A 415 -25.11 17.95 14.48
N PHE A 416 -24.72 18.99 13.76
CA PHE A 416 -25.34 20.31 13.82
C PHE A 416 -25.43 20.91 12.42
N LYS A 417 -26.54 21.60 12.15
CA LYS A 417 -26.75 22.34 10.90
C LYS A 417 -26.32 23.81 11.01
N LEU A 418 -26.37 24.37 12.23
CA LEU A 418 -26.11 25.77 12.50
C LEU A 418 -24.82 25.94 13.29
N LEU A 419 -23.97 26.86 12.84
CA LEU A 419 -22.68 27.17 13.48
C LEU A 419 -22.85 27.60 14.95
N ASP A 420 -23.86 28.41 15.26
CA ASP A 420 -24.09 28.89 16.62
C ASP A 420 -24.45 27.76 17.59
N GLU A 421 -25.24 26.77 17.13
CA GLU A 421 -25.58 25.59 17.93
C GLU A 421 -24.33 24.72 18.18
N PHE A 422 -23.50 24.56 17.15
CA PHE A 422 -22.24 23.86 17.25
C PHE A 422 -21.27 24.54 18.24
N MET A 423 -21.07 25.85 18.13
CA MET A 423 -20.20 26.60 19.04
C MET A 423 -20.71 26.58 20.48
N LYS A 424 -22.03 26.66 20.68
CA LYS A 424 -22.68 26.48 21.98
C LYS A 424 -22.43 25.09 22.54
N HIS A 425 -22.50 24.05 21.70
CA HIS A 425 -22.16 22.68 22.10
C HIS A 425 -20.69 22.55 22.53
N LEU A 426 -19.75 23.06 21.74
CA LEU A 426 -18.31 23.00 22.05
C LEU A 426 -17.95 23.71 23.36
N SER A 427 -18.73 24.73 23.73
CA SER A 427 -18.59 25.48 24.99
C SER A 427 -19.26 24.78 26.20
N SER A 428 -19.95 23.67 26.00
CA SER A 428 -20.71 23.00 27.04
C SER A 428 -19.83 22.20 28.01
N LYS A 429 -20.25 22.12 29.28
CA LYS A 429 -19.60 21.28 30.30
C LYS A 429 -19.56 19.80 29.90
N LYS A 430 -20.61 19.30 29.22
CA LYS A 430 -20.69 17.92 28.73
C LYS A 430 -19.58 17.65 27.72
N HIS A 431 -19.38 18.57 26.77
CA HIS A 431 -18.33 18.46 25.79
C HIS A 431 -16.93 18.49 26.45
N ALA A 432 -16.70 19.42 27.39
CA ALA A 432 -15.45 19.48 28.15
C ALA A 432 -15.14 18.18 28.91
N LEU A 433 -16.16 17.55 29.52
CA LEU A 433 -16.02 16.26 30.19
C LEU A 433 -15.61 15.14 29.22
N ASN A 434 -16.19 15.10 28.01
CA ASN A 434 -15.83 14.11 27.01
C ASN A 434 -14.41 14.29 26.50
N CYS A 435 -13.96 15.53 26.28
CA CYS A 435 -12.53 15.81 25.98
C CYS A 435 -11.63 15.27 27.09
N LYS A 436 -11.97 15.55 28.36
CA LYS A 436 -11.18 15.08 29.49
C LYS A 436 -11.08 13.55 29.54
N ARG A 437 -12.18 12.85 29.29
CA ARG A 437 -12.18 11.37 29.26
C ARG A 437 -11.23 10.79 28.20
N ILE A 438 -11.09 11.46 27.06
CA ILE A 438 -10.13 11.06 26.02
C ILE A 438 -8.71 11.26 26.53
N THR A 439 -8.40 12.43 27.09
CA THR A 439 -7.08 12.73 27.68
C THR A 439 -6.72 11.75 28.80
N ASP A 440 -7.63 11.53 29.76
CA ASP A 440 -7.43 10.60 30.88
C ASP A 440 -7.15 9.17 30.36
N HIS A 441 -7.80 8.75 29.27
CA HIS A 441 -7.56 7.44 28.66
C HIS A 441 -6.16 7.33 28.03
N ILE A 442 -5.72 8.38 27.33
CA ILE A 442 -4.38 8.45 26.74
C ILE A 442 -3.30 8.44 27.81
N GLU A 443 -3.45 9.25 28.87
CA GLU A 443 -2.52 9.31 29.99
C GLU A 443 -2.43 7.97 30.75
N SER A 444 -3.50 7.18 30.75
CA SER A 444 -3.51 5.84 31.36
C SER A 444 -2.83 4.75 30.51
N SER A 445 -2.46 5.05 29.26
CA SER A 445 -1.87 4.10 28.32
C SER A 445 -0.42 4.43 28.04
N GLU A 446 0.51 3.64 28.59
CA GLU A 446 1.96 3.84 28.41
C GLU A 446 2.37 3.90 26.93
N ASN A 447 1.76 3.08 26.07
CA ASN A 447 2.05 3.06 24.63
C ASN A 447 1.60 4.36 23.93
N LEU A 448 0.40 4.86 24.26
CA LEU A 448 -0.09 6.11 23.68
C LEU A 448 0.69 7.31 24.22
N GLN A 449 1.08 7.27 25.49
CA GLN A 449 1.89 8.31 26.10
C GLN A 449 3.25 8.43 25.40
N LEU A 450 3.97 7.31 25.22
CA LEU A 450 5.26 7.31 24.50
C LEU A 450 5.14 7.85 23.08
N TYR A 451 4.09 7.45 22.35
CA TYR A 451 3.82 7.93 21.00
C TYR A 451 3.63 9.46 20.97
N TRP A 452 2.82 10.02 21.87
CA TRP A 452 2.57 11.46 21.92
C TRP A 452 3.77 12.26 22.46
N GLU A 453 4.54 11.69 23.38
CA GLU A 453 5.81 12.29 23.84
C GLU A 453 6.82 12.41 22.70
N GLU A 454 6.98 11.35 21.89
CA GLU A 454 7.86 11.38 20.71
C GLU A 454 7.41 12.45 19.71
N LYS A 455 6.12 12.51 19.40
CA LYS A 455 5.53 13.54 18.51
C LYS A 455 5.75 14.97 19.01
N HIS A 456 5.54 15.21 20.31
CA HIS A 456 5.69 16.55 20.88
C HIS A 456 7.16 17.01 20.95
N HIS A 457 8.08 16.10 21.27
CA HIS A 457 9.50 16.42 21.44
C HIS A 457 10.31 16.36 20.13
N PHE A 458 9.91 15.52 19.17
CA PHE A 458 10.60 15.31 17.90
C PHE A 458 9.66 15.46 16.69
N PRO A 459 8.95 16.60 16.53
CA PRO A 459 8.09 16.80 15.38
C PRO A 459 8.92 16.77 14.10
N GLU A 460 8.60 15.86 13.17
CA GLU A 460 9.33 15.67 11.92
C GLU A 460 9.41 16.96 11.08
N SER A 461 8.38 17.82 11.19
CA SER A 461 8.29 19.13 10.54
C SER A 461 9.36 20.16 10.99
N LYS A 462 9.95 20.01 12.19
CA LYS A 462 10.98 20.97 12.66
C LYS A 462 12.38 20.70 12.10
N ARG A 463 12.63 19.55 11.47
CA ARG A 463 13.96 19.21 10.92
C ARG A 463 14.27 19.84 9.55
N PHE A 464 13.29 20.46 8.87
CA PHE A 464 13.51 20.94 7.49
C PHE A 464 13.25 22.43 7.21
N LYS A 465 13.01 23.27 8.22
CA LYS A 465 12.94 24.74 8.04
C LYS A 465 14.30 25.45 8.17
N LYS A 466 15.42 24.74 8.29
CA LYS A 466 16.77 25.34 8.28
C LYS A 466 17.77 24.50 7.48
N ALA A 467 17.80 24.71 6.17
CA ALA A 467 19.03 24.70 5.40
C ALA A 467 19.01 25.95 4.51
N PRO A 468 20.11 26.72 4.46
CA PRO A 468 20.17 28.02 3.77
C PRO A 468 19.99 27.92 2.25
#